data_AF-A0A922K3V7-F1
#
_entry.id   AF-A0A922K3V7-F1
#
_cell.length_a   1.000
_cell.length_b   1.000
_cell.length_c   1.000
_cell.angle_alpha   90.00
_cell.angle_beta   90.00
_cell.angle_gamma   90.00
#
_symmetry.space_group_name_H-M   'P 1'
#
loop_
_entity.id
_entity.type
_entity.pdbx_description
1 polymer ?
#
loop_
_entity_poly.entity_id
_entity_poly.type
_entity_poly.pdbx_seq_one_letter_code
_entity_poly.pdbx_strand_id
1 'polypeptide(L)'
;MKVAVEKTGGLVVLAESFGHSVFKDSFKRVFEEGEQSLGLCFNGTLEINCSKDIKIQGIVGPCTSLEKKGPAVADTVIGEGGTTAWKMCGLDNSTCLTVFFDLSSSDRSNAPGTVNPMLYLQFLTSYQNPEGQLMLRVTTISRAWIDSAVSSEELVQGFDQETAAVVMARLTSLKMETEEGFDATRWLDRSLIRLCSKFGDYRKDDPASFTLNPSFSLFPQFMFNLRRSQFVQVFNNSPDETAYFHMVLNRENITNAAVMIQPSLISYSFNSLPAPALLDVASIAADRILLLDSYFSVVIFHGMQIAQWRNAGYHNQPEHRAFAQLLQAPNDDVQMIIRERFPVPRLVVCDQHGSQARFLLAKLNPSATYNNAHEMAAGSDVIFTDDVSLQVFFEHLQRLAVQS
;
A
#
# COMPACT_ATOMS: atom_id res chain seq x y z
N MET A 1 -10.35 21.34 2.09
CA MET A 1 -10.87 20.73 0.84
C MET A 1 -10.89 19.21 0.90
N LYS A 2 -9.84 18.56 1.43
CA LYS A 2 -9.75 17.11 1.68
C LYS A 2 -11.08 16.41 2.04
N VAL A 3 -11.74 16.87 3.12
CA VAL A 3 -12.99 16.29 3.63
C VAL A 3 -14.09 16.19 2.57
N ALA A 4 -14.18 17.15 1.65
CA ALA A 4 -15.18 17.10 0.59
C ALA A 4 -14.95 15.91 -0.35
N VAL A 5 -13.70 15.58 -0.66
CA VAL A 5 -13.33 14.43 -1.50
C VAL A 5 -13.59 13.13 -0.74
N GLU A 6 -13.11 13.03 0.51
CA GLU A 6 -13.26 11.81 1.32
C GLU A 6 -14.72 11.49 1.60
N LYS A 7 -15.54 12.48 1.97
CA LYS A 7 -16.94 12.22 2.33
C LYS A 7 -17.83 11.89 1.13
N THR A 8 -17.46 12.35 -0.06
CA THR A 8 -18.29 12.19 -1.27
C THR A 8 -17.76 11.14 -2.24
N GLY A 9 -16.51 10.69 -2.09
CA GLY A 9 -15.86 9.81 -3.08
C GLY A 9 -15.50 10.51 -4.38
N GLY A 10 -15.28 11.82 -4.32
CA GLY A 10 -14.76 12.61 -5.44
C GLY A 10 -13.36 12.16 -5.88
N LEU A 11 -12.96 12.63 -7.05
CA LEU A 11 -11.62 12.42 -7.58
C LEU A 11 -10.69 13.56 -7.13
N VAL A 12 -9.41 13.26 -6.93
CA VAL A 12 -8.38 14.25 -6.59
C VAL A 12 -7.15 14.03 -7.44
N VAL A 13 -6.59 15.11 -7.98
CA VAL A 13 -5.35 15.11 -8.75
C VAL A 13 -4.48 16.24 -8.22
N LEU A 14 -3.26 15.91 -7.78
CA LEU A 14 -2.26 16.88 -7.37
C LEU A 14 -1.20 17.02 -8.48
N ALA A 15 -0.99 18.24 -8.98
CA ALA A 15 -0.05 18.51 -10.05
C ALA A 15 0.57 19.91 -9.92
N GLU A 16 1.79 20.08 -10.44
CA GLU A 16 2.52 21.35 -10.40
C GLU A 16 1.86 22.47 -11.23
N SER A 17 1.19 22.10 -12.33
CA SER A 17 0.41 23.03 -13.17
C SER A 17 -0.61 22.28 -14.03
N PHE A 18 -1.58 23.01 -14.58
CA PHE A 18 -2.53 22.45 -15.58
C PHE A 18 -1.85 22.05 -16.91
N GLY A 19 -0.63 22.53 -17.17
CA GLY A 19 0.14 22.12 -18.35
C GLY A 19 0.88 20.79 -18.17
N HIS A 20 1.05 20.34 -16.93
CA HIS A 20 1.80 19.12 -16.60
C HIS A 20 1.05 17.86 -17.03
N SER A 21 1.76 16.83 -17.48
CA SER A 21 1.18 15.56 -17.98
C SER A 21 0.28 14.89 -16.96
N VAL A 22 0.72 14.82 -15.69
CA VAL A 22 -0.10 14.29 -14.57
C VAL A 22 -1.50 14.89 -14.56
N PHE A 23 -1.65 16.21 -14.70
CA PHE A 23 -2.98 16.83 -14.76
C PHE A 23 -3.69 16.50 -16.06
N LYS A 24 -3.05 16.77 -17.21
CA LYS A 24 -3.69 16.64 -18.53
C LYS A 24 -4.17 15.22 -18.82
N ASP A 25 -3.35 14.24 -18.51
CA ASP A 25 -3.60 12.85 -18.83
C ASP A 25 -4.57 12.23 -17.81
N SER A 26 -4.49 12.61 -16.52
CA SER A 26 -5.52 12.24 -15.54
C SER A 26 -6.87 12.88 -15.89
N PHE A 27 -6.90 14.14 -16.31
CA PHE A 27 -8.15 14.81 -16.67
C PHE A 27 -8.79 14.17 -17.91
N LYS A 28 -8.01 13.87 -18.95
CA LYS A 28 -8.49 13.11 -20.12
C LYS A 28 -9.03 11.74 -19.71
N ARG A 29 -8.40 11.07 -18.74
CA ARG A 29 -8.79 9.73 -18.29
C ARG A 29 -10.22 9.68 -17.77
N VAL A 30 -10.64 10.71 -17.05
CA VAL A 30 -12.01 10.79 -16.49
C VAL A 30 -13.08 10.66 -17.58
N PHE A 31 -12.77 11.06 -18.82
CA PHE A 31 -13.70 11.09 -19.95
C PHE A 31 -13.33 10.10 -21.06
N GLU A 32 -12.51 9.06 -20.80
CA GLU A 32 -12.03 8.17 -21.88
C GLU A 32 -13.17 7.41 -22.57
N GLU A 33 -14.24 7.11 -21.83
CA GLU A 33 -15.42 6.40 -22.33
C GLU A 33 -16.44 7.33 -23.03
N GLY A 34 -16.20 8.64 -23.04
CA GLY A 34 -17.03 9.63 -23.72
C GLY A 34 -17.22 10.93 -22.93
N GLU A 35 -17.62 12.00 -23.61
CA GLU A 35 -17.77 13.34 -23.02
C GLU A 35 -18.78 13.42 -21.87
N GLN A 36 -19.73 12.48 -21.79
CA GLN A 36 -20.72 12.39 -20.71
C GLN A 36 -20.38 11.32 -19.66
N SER A 37 -19.33 10.51 -19.86
CA SER A 37 -18.89 9.55 -18.87
C SER A 37 -17.93 10.23 -17.90
N LEU A 38 -18.25 10.16 -16.61
CA LEU A 38 -17.31 10.50 -15.53
C LEU A 38 -16.53 9.26 -15.07
N GLY A 39 -16.80 8.08 -15.63
CA GLY A 39 -16.27 6.80 -15.16
C GLY A 39 -16.72 6.44 -13.74
N LEU A 40 -17.75 7.13 -13.21
CA LEU A 40 -18.26 6.96 -11.85
C LEU A 40 -19.69 6.42 -11.87
N CYS A 41 -19.96 5.58 -10.89
CA CYS A 41 -21.30 5.33 -10.37
C CYS A 41 -21.66 6.36 -9.31
N PHE A 42 -22.96 6.59 -9.10
CA PHE A 42 -23.45 7.66 -8.22
C PHE A 42 -24.43 7.15 -7.17
N ASN A 43 -24.68 8.00 -6.18
CA ASN A 43 -25.75 7.81 -5.18
C ASN A 43 -25.64 6.48 -4.41
N GLY A 44 -24.41 5.98 -4.26
CA GLY A 44 -24.08 4.75 -3.55
C GLY A 44 -24.57 4.76 -2.10
N THR A 45 -25.07 3.62 -1.65
CA THR A 45 -25.41 3.33 -0.25
C THR A 45 -24.90 1.93 0.06
N LEU A 46 -23.97 1.83 1.01
CA LEU A 46 -23.47 0.56 1.52
C LEU A 46 -24.20 0.25 2.83
N GLU A 47 -24.81 -0.92 2.94
CA GLU A 47 -25.32 -1.48 4.18
C GLU A 47 -24.58 -2.78 4.49
N ILE A 48 -24.18 -2.96 5.75
CA ILE A 48 -23.46 -4.15 6.21
C ILE A 48 -24.29 -4.87 7.26
N ASN A 49 -24.56 -6.14 7.02
CA ASN A 49 -25.16 -7.06 7.96
C ASN A 49 -24.10 -8.08 8.41
N CYS A 50 -24.12 -8.45 9.69
CA CYS A 50 -23.19 -9.43 10.24
C CYS A 50 -23.88 -10.36 11.24
N SER A 51 -23.24 -11.50 11.53
CA SER A 51 -23.62 -12.36 12.65
C SER A 51 -23.67 -11.58 13.97
N LYS A 52 -24.52 -12.01 14.91
CA LYS A 52 -24.79 -11.29 16.17
C LYS A 52 -23.54 -11.03 17.03
N ASP A 53 -22.59 -11.97 16.99
CA ASP A 53 -21.32 -11.93 17.72
C ASP A 53 -20.27 -10.99 17.10
N ILE A 54 -20.61 -10.34 15.98
CA ILE A 54 -19.75 -9.38 15.30
C ILE A 54 -20.40 -8.01 15.40
N LYS A 55 -19.62 -7.01 15.78
CA LYS A 55 -20.00 -5.60 15.76
C LYS A 55 -19.14 -4.85 14.75
N ILE A 56 -19.68 -3.79 14.17
CA ILE A 56 -19.02 -2.96 13.18
C ILE A 56 -18.52 -1.69 13.87
N GLN A 57 -17.21 -1.48 13.85
CA GLN A 57 -16.55 -0.31 14.46
C GLN A 57 -16.61 0.91 13.55
N GLY A 58 -16.54 0.70 12.23
CA GLY A 58 -16.67 1.74 11.23
C GLY A 58 -15.83 1.48 9.99
N ILE A 59 -15.74 2.49 9.12
CA ILE A 59 -15.05 2.42 7.83
C ILE A 59 -13.97 3.49 7.74
N VAL A 60 -12.81 3.10 7.22
CA VAL A 60 -11.82 4.03 6.65
C VAL A 60 -11.87 3.92 5.13
N GLY A 61 -12.21 5.04 4.47
CA GLY A 61 -12.35 5.13 3.03
C GLY A 61 -13.38 6.18 2.63
N PRO A 62 -13.59 6.39 1.31
CA PRO A 62 -14.40 7.50 0.81
C PRO A 62 -15.92 7.29 1.00
N CYS A 63 -16.42 7.54 2.20
CA CYS A 63 -17.83 7.41 2.54
C CYS A 63 -18.23 8.35 3.68
N THR A 64 -19.53 8.47 3.94
CA THR A 64 -20.09 9.21 5.09
C THR A 64 -21.08 8.33 5.83
N SER A 65 -21.02 8.31 7.16
CA SER A 65 -22.00 7.61 7.99
C SER A 65 -23.45 8.06 7.71
N LEU A 66 -24.39 7.12 7.61
CA LEU A 66 -25.84 7.40 7.60
C LEU A 66 -26.46 7.31 9.00
N GLU A 67 -25.64 7.14 10.03
CA GLU A 67 -26.05 7.12 11.44
C GLU A 67 -27.13 6.09 11.80
N LYS A 68 -27.34 5.09 10.92
CA LYS A 68 -28.23 3.94 11.16
C LYS A 68 -27.77 3.16 12.39
N LYS A 69 -28.46 3.36 13.51
CA LYS A 69 -28.19 2.65 14.77
C LYS A 69 -28.71 1.22 14.72
N GLY A 70 -28.13 0.34 15.53
CA GLY A 70 -28.58 -1.03 15.65
C GLY A 70 -27.67 -1.88 16.53
N PRO A 71 -28.08 -3.12 16.84
CA PRO A 71 -27.33 -4.02 17.71
C PRO A 71 -26.01 -4.50 17.11
N ALA A 72 -25.77 -4.26 15.82
CA ALA A 72 -24.51 -4.59 15.15
C ALA A 72 -23.49 -3.42 15.17
N VAL A 73 -23.83 -2.25 15.71
CA VAL A 73 -22.88 -1.14 15.87
C VAL A 73 -22.00 -1.39 17.10
N ALA A 74 -20.69 -1.25 16.97
CA ALA A 74 -19.76 -1.39 18.09
C ALA A 74 -19.67 -0.11 18.94
N ASP A 75 -19.33 -0.26 20.22
CA ASP A 75 -19.07 0.87 21.12
C ASP A 75 -17.76 1.59 20.80
N THR A 76 -16.74 0.82 20.37
CA THR A 76 -15.46 1.38 19.92
C THR A 76 -15.55 1.77 18.45
N VAL A 77 -15.32 3.05 18.15
CA VAL A 77 -15.45 3.62 16.81
C VAL A 77 -14.08 3.77 16.13
N ILE A 78 -13.99 3.36 14.87
CA ILE A 78 -12.83 3.60 13.99
C ILE A 78 -13.32 4.23 12.68
N GLY A 79 -12.76 5.38 12.31
CA GLY A 79 -13.12 6.11 11.09
C GLY A 79 -14.58 6.59 11.12
N GLU A 80 -15.27 6.47 9.98
CA GLU A 80 -16.71 6.75 9.85
C GLU A 80 -17.50 5.59 10.48
N GLY A 81 -17.75 5.66 11.78
CA GLY A 81 -18.45 4.60 12.53
C GLY A 81 -19.81 5.01 13.10
N GLY A 82 -20.22 4.32 14.16
CA GLY A 82 -21.50 4.56 14.83
C GLY A 82 -22.73 4.23 13.98
N THR A 83 -22.56 3.38 12.96
CA THR A 83 -23.60 3.02 11.99
C THR A 83 -23.37 1.63 11.38
N THR A 84 -24.39 1.09 10.71
CA THR A 84 -24.29 -0.06 9.79
C THR A 84 -24.55 0.30 8.33
N ALA A 85 -24.70 1.59 8.02
CA ALA A 85 -24.95 2.07 6.67
C ALA A 85 -24.18 3.36 6.33
N TRP A 86 -23.68 3.46 5.12
CA TRP A 86 -22.85 4.58 4.64
C TRP A 86 -23.29 5.08 3.27
N LYS A 87 -23.11 6.37 3.05
CA LYS A 87 -23.27 7.03 1.75
C LYS A 87 -21.95 7.10 1.01
N MET A 88 -21.99 6.83 -0.29
CA MET A 88 -20.88 7.04 -1.23
C MET A 88 -21.43 7.83 -2.42
N CYS A 89 -21.16 9.13 -2.52
CA CYS A 89 -21.79 9.96 -3.56
C CYS A 89 -21.26 9.62 -4.96
N GLY A 90 -19.96 9.38 -5.08
CA GLY A 90 -19.28 8.84 -6.25
C GLY A 90 -18.45 7.61 -5.88
N LEU A 91 -18.50 6.59 -6.72
CA LEU A 91 -17.71 5.36 -6.57
C LEU A 91 -17.41 4.78 -7.95
N ASP A 92 -16.35 4.00 -8.05
CA ASP A 92 -15.93 3.30 -9.26
C ASP A 92 -15.45 1.88 -8.91
N ASN A 93 -14.92 1.18 -9.91
CA ASN A 93 -14.43 -0.19 -9.73
C ASN A 93 -13.15 -0.26 -8.86
N SER A 94 -12.44 0.85 -8.64
CA SER A 94 -11.23 0.87 -7.80
C SER A 94 -11.51 1.32 -6.36
N THR A 95 -12.69 1.88 -6.09
CA THR A 95 -13.11 2.31 -4.76
C THR A 95 -13.09 1.14 -3.77
N CYS A 96 -12.18 1.22 -2.80
CA CYS A 96 -11.98 0.25 -1.73
C CYS A 96 -12.28 0.91 -0.37
N LEU A 97 -12.96 0.16 0.50
CA LEU A 97 -13.26 0.57 1.87
C LEU A 97 -12.64 -0.43 2.84
N THR A 98 -11.99 0.06 3.90
CA THR A 98 -11.56 -0.78 5.02
C THR A 98 -12.63 -0.77 6.10
N VAL A 99 -13.26 -1.91 6.33
CA VAL A 99 -14.26 -2.09 7.40
C VAL A 99 -13.60 -2.73 8.61
N PHE A 100 -13.73 -2.10 9.77
CA PHE A 100 -13.24 -2.61 11.04
C PHE A 100 -14.37 -3.29 11.82
N PHE A 101 -14.09 -4.48 12.33
CA PHE A 101 -15.04 -5.29 13.09
C PHE A 101 -14.48 -5.56 14.49
N ASP A 102 -15.38 -5.66 15.45
CA ASP A 102 -15.11 -6.12 16.80
C ASP A 102 -15.85 -7.44 17.05
N LEU A 103 -15.24 -8.32 17.82
CA LEU A 103 -15.80 -9.62 18.18
C LEU A 103 -16.39 -9.53 19.59
N SER A 104 -17.71 -9.51 19.71
CA SER A 104 -18.35 -9.48 21.02
C SER A 104 -18.32 -10.87 21.65
N SER A 105 -17.46 -11.06 22.64
CA SER A 105 -17.35 -12.30 23.43
C SER A 105 -18.54 -12.54 24.37
N SER A 106 -19.31 -11.49 24.67
CA SER A 106 -20.40 -11.49 25.65
C SER A 106 -21.65 -12.30 25.23
N ASP A 107 -21.85 -12.55 23.94
CA ASP A 107 -23.02 -13.27 23.42
C ASP A 107 -22.74 -14.75 23.07
N ARG A 108 -21.51 -15.24 23.30
CA ARG A 108 -21.21 -16.69 23.25
C ARG A 108 -21.83 -17.36 24.46
N SER A 109 -23.15 -17.53 24.44
CA SER A 109 -23.86 -18.35 25.42
C SER A 109 -23.24 -19.75 25.42
N ASN A 110 -22.71 -20.16 26.57
CA ASN A 110 -22.27 -21.54 26.89
C ASN A 110 -23.44 -22.56 26.87
N ALA A 111 -24.46 -22.33 26.03
CA ALA A 111 -25.57 -23.24 25.86
C ALA A 111 -25.13 -24.40 24.94
N PRO A 112 -25.10 -25.65 25.44
CA PRO A 112 -24.76 -26.80 24.61
C PRO A 112 -25.95 -27.10 23.69
N GLY A 113 -25.91 -26.54 22.49
CA GLY A 113 -26.94 -26.76 21.47
C GLY A 113 -26.93 -25.67 20.41
N THR A 114 -26.20 -25.89 19.32
CA THR A 114 -26.18 -25.08 18.08
C THR A 114 -25.49 -23.71 18.13
N VAL A 115 -24.21 -23.68 18.53
CA VAL A 115 -23.34 -22.57 18.12
C VAL A 115 -23.12 -22.72 16.61
N ASN A 116 -23.57 -21.74 15.82
CA ASN A 116 -23.30 -21.72 14.38
C ASN A 116 -21.77 -21.68 14.19
N PRO A 117 -21.15 -22.71 13.57
CA PRO A 117 -19.70 -22.75 13.43
C PRO A 117 -19.19 -21.68 12.47
N MET A 118 -20.08 -21.05 11.70
CA MET A 118 -19.75 -20.05 10.71
C MET A 118 -20.20 -18.66 11.16
N LEU A 119 -19.34 -17.67 10.94
CA LEU A 119 -19.71 -16.27 10.88
C LEU A 119 -20.11 -15.89 9.45
N TYR A 120 -20.98 -14.89 9.34
CA TYR A 120 -21.45 -14.35 8.08
C TYR A 120 -21.32 -12.83 8.10
N LEU A 121 -20.83 -12.27 6.99
CA LEU A 121 -20.85 -10.85 6.70
C LEU A 121 -21.53 -10.67 5.34
N GLN A 122 -22.45 -9.73 5.23
CA GLN A 122 -23.16 -9.42 4.00
C GLN A 122 -23.07 -7.92 3.74
N PHE A 123 -22.60 -7.57 2.55
CA PHE A 123 -22.44 -6.21 2.06
C PHE A 123 -23.47 -5.97 0.96
N LEU A 124 -24.32 -4.96 1.13
CA LEU A 124 -25.33 -4.55 0.16
C LEU A 124 -24.98 -3.15 -0.33
N THR A 125 -24.60 -3.02 -1.60
CA THR A 125 -24.28 -1.72 -2.21
C THR A 125 -25.33 -1.38 -3.26
N SER A 126 -26.20 -0.43 -2.93
CA SER A 126 -27.18 0.15 -3.85
C SER A 126 -26.60 1.39 -4.51
N TYR A 127 -26.62 1.51 -5.83
CA TYR A 127 -26.05 2.67 -6.54
C TYR A 127 -26.74 2.90 -7.88
N GLN A 128 -26.45 4.03 -8.52
CA GLN A 128 -26.83 4.32 -9.89
C GLN A 128 -25.63 4.12 -10.81
N ASN A 129 -25.74 3.27 -11.83
CA ASN A 129 -24.67 3.09 -12.81
C ASN A 129 -24.59 4.29 -13.79
N PRO A 130 -23.55 4.37 -14.63
CA PRO A 130 -23.41 5.46 -15.60
C PRO A 130 -24.60 5.58 -16.56
N GLU A 131 -25.31 4.48 -16.85
CA GLU A 131 -26.52 4.44 -17.69
C GLU A 131 -27.78 4.94 -16.97
N GLY A 132 -27.68 5.30 -15.68
CA GLY A 132 -28.79 5.82 -14.88
C GLY A 132 -29.68 4.75 -14.24
N GLN A 133 -29.35 3.47 -14.40
CA GLN A 133 -30.07 2.34 -13.81
C GLN A 133 -29.74 2.19 -12.33
N LEU A 134 -30.74 1.80 -11.55
CA LEU A 134 -30.55 1.45 -10.14
C LEU A 134 -30.05 0.02 -10.01
N MET A 135 -28.90 -0.13 -9.40
CA MET A 135 -28.19 -1.39 -9.22
C MET A 135 -28.13 -1.74 -7.73
N LEU A 136 -28.19 -3.04 -7.43
CA LEU A 136 -27.90 -3.58 -6.11
C LEU A 136 -26.85 -4.68 -6.24
N ARG A 137 -25.66 -4.44 -5.68
CA ARG A 137 -24.61 -5.45 -5.56
C ARG A 137 -24.67 -6.06 -4.16
N VAL A 138 -24.82 -7.37 -4.08
CA VAL A 138 -24.80 -8.11 -2.81
C VAL A 138 -23.58 -9.01 -2.78
N THR A 139 -22.81 -8.98 -1.69
CA THR A 139 -21.69 -9.87 -1.45
C THR A 139 -21.83 -10.46 -0.06
N THR A 140 -21.93 -11.78 0.03
CA THR A 140 -21.97 -12.50 1.31
C THR A 140 -20.70 -13.33 1.45
N ILE A 141 -20.01 -13.18 2.57
CA ILE A 141 -18.85 -14.01 2.93
C ILE A 141 -19.14 -14.77 4.22
N SER A 142 -18.60 -15.97 4.30
CA SER A 142 -18.66 -16.79 5.51
C SER A 142 -17.27 -17.32 5.88
N ARG A 143 -16.99 -17.41 7.18
CA ARG A 143 -15.75 -18.00 7.72
C ARG A 143 -16.07 -18.85 8.94
N ALA A 144 -15.25 -19.86 9.22
CA ALA A 144 -15.41 -20.65 10.43
C ALA A 144 -14.90 -19.86 11.65
N TRP A 145 -15.57 -20.02 12.78
CA TRP A 145 -15.02 -19.61 14.07
C TRP A 145 -13.90 -20.55 14.47
N ILE A 146 -12.77 -19.98 14.87
CA ILE A 146 -11.61 -20.74 15.35
C ILE A 146 -11.51 -20.54 16.86
N ASP A 147 -11.41 -21.64 17.59
CA ASP A 147 -11.02 -21.61 18.99
C ASP A 147 -9.49 -21.61 19.07
N SER A 148 -8.91 -20.46 19.42
CA SER A 148 -7.46 -20.30 19.55
C SER A 148 -6.83 -21.18 20.63
N ALA A 149 -7.62 -21.73 21.56
CA ALA A 149 -7.13 -22.71 22.53
C ALA A 149 -6.91 -24.10 21.92
N VAL A 150 -7.51 -24.38 20.75
CA VAL A 150 -7.51 -25.69 20.10
C VAL A 150 -6.58 -25.71 18.88
N SER A 151 -6.56 -24.66 18.07
CA SER A 151 -5.67 -24.56 16.90
C SER A 151 -5.23 -23.13 16.62
N SER A 152 -3.97 -22.81 16.88
CA SER A 152 -3.34 -21.56 16.46
C SER A 152 -2.95 -21.56 14.97
N GLU A 153 -2.82 -22.74 14.36
CA GLU A 153 -2.34 -22.89 12.98
C GLU A 153 -3.36 -22.38 11.95
N GLU A 154 -4.64 -22.68 12.12
CA GLU A 154 -5.69 -22.16 11.23
C GLU A 154 -5.78 -20.62 11.29
N LEU A 155 -5.51 -20.02 12.46
CA LEU A 155 -5.45 -18.58 12.62
C LEU A 155 -4.25 -17.98 11.88
N VAL A 156 -3.09 -18.65 11.93
CA VAL A 156 -1.88 -18.29 11.20
C VAL A 156 -2.10 -18.35 9.68
N GLN A 157 -2.77 -19.40 9.20
CA GLN A 157 -3.10 -19.54 7.78
C GLN A 157 -4.13 -18.50 7.29
N GLY A 158 -4.99 -18.01 8.18
CA GLY A 158 -5.95 -16.94 7.88
C GLY A 158 -5.35 -15.54 7.83
N PHE A 159 -4.08 -15.35 8.20
CA PHE A 159 -3.43 -14.04 8.19
C PHE A 159 -2.96 -13.66 6.77
N ASP A 160 -3.52 -12.57 6.26
CA ASP A 160 -3.10 -11.94 5.01
C ASP A 160 -2.20 -10.73 5.33
N GLN A 161 -0.89 -10.91 5.13
CA GLN A 161 0.11 -9.90 5.43
C GLN A 161 0.05 -8.65 4.55
N GLU A 162 -0.37 -8.75 3.29
CA GLU A 162 -0.49 -7.59 2.41
C GLU A 162 -1.69 -6.74 2.83
N THR A 163 -2.84 -7.39 3.03
CA THR A 163 -4.05 -6.73 3.55
C THR A 163 -3.77 -6.12 4.91
N ALA A 164 -3.11 -6.84 5.83
CA ALA A 164 -2.75 -6.32 7.14
C ALA A 164 -1.84 -5.08 7.04
N ALA A 165 -0.86 -5.07 6.14
CA ALA A 165 0.03 -3.93 5.95
C ALA A 165 -0.73 -2.68 5.48
N VAL A 166 -1.64 -2.84 4.51
CA VAL A 166 -2.49 -1.75 4.01
C VAL A 166 -3.45 -1.25 5.08
N VAL A 167 -4.09 -2.14 5.84
CA VAL A 167 -4.98 -1.77 6.95
C VAL A 167 -4.22 -1.01 8.04
N MET A 168 -3.00 -1.45 8.37
CA MET A 168 -2.13 -0.75 9.32
C MET A 168 -1.72 0.62 8.82
N ALA A 169 -1.42 0.78 7.53
CA ALA A 169 -1.12 2.08 6.93
C ALA A 169 -2.32 3.04 7.03
N ARG A 170 -3.52 2.57 6.65
CA ARG A 170 -4.77 3.34 6.75
C ARG A 170 -5.07 3.75 8.18
N LEU A 171 -5.00 2.81 9.12
CA LEU A 171 -5.24 3.07 10.53
C LEU A 171 -4.20 4.04 11.10
N THR A 172 -2.92 3.89 10.76
CA THR A 172 -1.87 4.83 11.20
C THR A 172 -2.14 6.24 10.69
N SER A 173 -2.48 6.38 9.41
CA SER A 173 -2.80 7.69 8.80
C SER A 173 -3.99 8.35 9.49
N LEU A 174 -5.05 7.58 9.81
CA LEU A 174 -6.20 8.08 10.55
C LEU A 174 -5.78 8.57 11.94
N LYS A 175 -5.02 7.76 12.69
CA LYS A 175 -4.60 8.12 14.06
C LYS A 175 -3.70 9.35 14.08
N MET A 176 -2.81 9.49 13.11
CA MET A 176 -1.99 10.70 12.94
C MET A 176 -2.83 11.97 12.75
N GLU A 177 -4.02 11.85 12.15
CA GLU A 177 -4.91 12.98 11.91
C GLU A 177 -5.85 13.27 13.07
N THR A 178 -6.26 12.23 13.82
CA THR A 178 -7.28 12.35 14.86
C THR A 178 -6.73 12.42 16.28
N GLU A 179 -5.54 11.90 16.53
CA GLU A 179 -4.94 11.81 17.87
C GLU A 179 -3.79 12.81 18.02
N GLU A 180 -3.95 13.77 18.93
CA GLU A 180 -2.91 14.76 19.24
C GLU A 180 -1.68 14.10 19.87
N GLY A 181 -0.48 14.41 19.36
CA GLY A 181 0.79 13.88 19.87
C GLY A 181 1.02 12.40 19.55
N PHE A 182 0.28 11.81 18.61
CA PHE A 182 0.42 10.41 18.23
C PHE A 182 1.79 10.12 17.57
N ASP A 183 2.60 9.29 18.23
CA ASP A 183 3.87 8.79 17.70
C ASP A 183 3.64 7.53 16.85
N ALA A 184 3.41 7.77 15.55
CA ALA A 184 3.10 6.74 14.57
C ALA A 184 4.19 5.66 14.46
N THR A 185 5.46 6.07 14.37
CA THR A 185 6.59 5.15 14.26
C THR A 185 6.65 4.22 15.47
N ARG A 186 6.60 4.78 16.69
CA ARG A 186 6.64 3.97 17.91
C ARG A 186 5.42 3.06 18.05
N TRP A 187 4.25 3.51 17.61
CA TRP A 187 3.03 2.71 17.62
C TRP A 187 3.10 1.52 16.66
N LEU A 188 3.62 1.74 15.44
CA LEU A 188 3.90 0.69 14.47
C LEU A 188 4.93 -0.31 15.02
N ASP A 189 6.07 0.18 15.51
CA ASP A 189 7.15 -0.66 16.02
C ASP A 189 6.66 -1.54 17.19
N ARG A 190 5.91 -0.97 18.14
CA ARG A 190 5.30 -1.74 19.25
C ARG A 190 4.26 -2.75 18.80
N SER A 191 3.49 -2.44 17.76
CA SER A 191 2.48 -3.36 17.23
C SER A 191 3.13 -4.53 16.51
N LEU A 192 4.20 -4.27 15.75
CA LEU A 192 5.01 -5.29 15.10
C LEU A 192 5.72 -6.19 16.10
N ILE A 193 6.36 -5.63 17.14
CA ILE A 193 7.02 -6.43 18.19
C ILE A 193 6.00 -7.37 18.85
N ARG A 194 4.82 -6.88 19.22
CA ARG A 194 3.76 -7.72 19.81
C ARG A 194 3.31 -8.85 18.87
N LEU A 195 3.21 -8.58 17.57
CA LEU A 195 2.88 -9.60 16.58
C LEU A 195 3.98 -10.67 16.51
N CYS A 196 5.23 -10.25 16.36
CA CYS A 196 6.39 -11.13 16.26
C CYS A 196 6.64 -11.95 17.53
N SER A 197 6.46 -11.38 18.72
CA SER A 197 6.52 -12.12 19.98
C SER A 197 5.40 -13.14 20.13
N LYS A 198 4.21 -12.86 19.56
CA LYS A 198 3.06 -13.76 19.68
C LYS A 198 3.09 -14.91 18.66
N PHE A 199 3.55 -14.64 17.44
CA PHE A 199 3.45 -15.57 16.30
C PHE A 199 4.81 -16.03 15.75
N GLY A 200 5.92 -15.55 16.31
CA GLY A 200 7.26 -16.02 15.96
C GLY A 200 7.66 -17.24 16.77
N ASP A 201 8.47 -18.09 16.15
CA ASP A 201 9.10 -19.24 16.80
C ASP A 201 10.51 -18.85 17.23
N TYR A 202 10.80 -18.96 18.52
CA TYR A 202 12.10 -18.60 19.07
C TYR A 202 12.37 -19.27 20.43
N ARG A 203 13.65 -19.32 20.78
CA ARG A 203 14.11 -19.56 22.15
C ARG A 203 14.24 -18.22 22.85
N LYS A 204 13.74 -18.16 24.08
CA LYS A 204 13.79 -16.94 24.90
C LYS A 204 15.23 -16.44 25.03
N ASP A 205 15.40 -15.12 24.89
CA ASP A 205 16.70 -14.42 24.99
C ASP A 205 17.75 -14.85 23.94
N ASP A 206 17.36 -15.56 22.89
CA ASP A 206 18.24 -15.99 21.79
C ASP A 206 17.74 -15.47 20.42
N PRO A 207 18.16 -14.26 20.00
CA PRO A 207 17.69 -13.63 18.76
C PRO A 207 17.97 -14.46 17.49
N ALA A 208 19.05 -15.26 17.47
CA ALA A 208 19.43 -16.05 16.31
C ALA A 208 18.48 -17.23 16.03
N SER A 209 17.66 -17.60 17.02
CA SER A 209 16.64 -18.64 16.87
C SER A 209 15.32 -18.14 16.27
N PHE A 210 15.15 -16.83 16.14
CA PHE A 210 13.89 -16.25 15.71
C PHE A 210 13.56 -16.56 14.26
N THR A 211 12.37 -17.12 14.04
CA THR A 211 11.81 -17.37 12.71
C THR A 211 10.34 -17.00 12.67
N LEU A 212 9.83 -16.71 11.47
CA LEU A 212 8.42 -16.41 11.22
C LEU A 212 7.86 -17.38 10.20
N ASN A 213 6.61 -17.79 10.41
CA ASN A 213 5.84 -18.51 9.41
C ASN A 213 5.74 -17.70 8.10
N PRO A 214 5.77 -18.34 6.91
CA PRO A 214 5.65 -17.66 5.62
C PRO A 214 4.44 -16.71 5.49
N SER A 215 3.34 -16.97 6.19
CA SER A 215 2.17 -16.07 6.23
C SER A 215 2.50 -14.70 6.84
N PHE A 216 3.56 -14.58 7.65
CA PHE A 216 3.96 -13.36 8.35
C PHE A 216 5.31 -12.80 7.88
N SER A 217 6.08 -13.52 7.07
CA SER A 217 7.49 -13.24 6.83
C SER A 217 7.77 -11.91 6.11
N LEU A 218 6.84 -11.42 5.28
CA LEU A 218 6.94 -10.14 4.58
C LEU A 218 6.40 -8.98 5.42
N PHE A 219 5.54 -9.25 6.41
CA PHE A 219 4.90 -8.21 7.21
C PHE A 219 5.90 -7.26 7.91
N PRO A 220 7.01 -7.73 8.53
CA PRO A 220 8.04 -6.83 9.05
C PRO A 220 8.66 -5.92 7.99
N GLN A 221 8.87 -6.43 6.77
CA GLN A 221 9.41 -5.64 5.66
C GLN A 221 8.43 -4.55 5.21
N PHE A 222 7.12 -4.87 5.15
CA PHE A 222 6.10 -3.84 4.92
C PHE A 222 6.11 -2.77 6.00
N MET A 223 6.23 -3.15 7.28
CA MET A 223 6.27 -2.17 8.38
C MET A 223 7.53 -1.30 8.33
N PHE A 224 8.68 -1.87 7.95
CA PHE A 224 9.91 -1.12 7.70
C PHE A 224 9.73 -0.06 6.61
N ASN A 225 9.09 -0.42 5.50
CA ASN A 225 8.85 0.52 4.41
C ASN A 225 7.77 1.54 4.78
N LEU A 226 6.69 1.13 5.45
CA LEU A 226 5.60 2.00 5.90
C LEU A 226 6.11 3.11 6.84
N ARG A 227 6.88 2.77 7.88
CA ARG A 227 7.37 3.74 8.87
C ARG A 227 8.31 4.80 8.29
N ARG A 228 8.93 4.53 7.13
CA ARG A 228 9.80 5.44 6.36
C ARG A 228 9.09 6.11 5.19
N SER A 229 7.86 5.69 4.88
CA SER A 229 7.08 6.22 3.77
C SER A 229 6.57 7.64 4.06
N GLN A 230 6.17 8.34 3.01
CA GLN A 230 5.54 9.66 3.08
C GLN A 230 4.18 9.69 3.81
N PHE A 231 3.60 8.51 4.10
CA PHE A 231 2.40 8.39 4.92
C PHE A 231 2.68 8.58 6.42
N VAL A 232 3.92 8.33 6.86
CA VAL A 232 4.34 8.43 8.27
C VAL A 232 5.36 9.53 8.46
N GLN A 233 6.42 9.55 7.63
CA GLN A 233 7.43 10.61 7.63
C GLN A 233 6.97 11.77 6.74
N VAL A 234 6.19 12.67 7.32
CA VAL A 234 5.63 13.83 6.60
C VAL A 234 6.63 14.98 6.42
N PHE A 235 7.82 14.89 7.04
CA PHE A 235 8.90 15.85 6.80
C PHE A 235 9.29 15.85 5.30
N ASN A 236 9.62 17.03 4.76
CA ASN A 236 9.80 17.29 3.32
C ASN A 236 8.55 17.13 2.43
N ASN A 237 7.35 16.95 3.01
CA ASN A 237 6.09 17.07 2.28
C ASN A 237 5.34 18.31 2.76
N SER A 238 4.64 18.97 1.84
CA SER A 238 3.64 19.97 2.21
C SER A 238 2.39 19.31 2.82
N PRO A 239 1.61 20.03 3.64
CA PRO A 239 0.34 19.51 4.16
C PRO A 239 -0.63 19.02 3.07
N ASP A 240 -0.63 19.67 1.92
CA ASP A 240 -1.48 19.30 0.77
C ASP A 240 -1.01 18.00 0.10
N GLU A 241 0.31 17.77 -0.01
CA GLU A 241 0.87 16.50 -0.49
C GLU A 241 0.53 15.35 0.45
N THR A 242 0.72 15.54 1.76
CA THR A 242 0.36 14.52 2.77
C THR A 242 -1.13 14.21 2.70
N ALA A 243 -2.00 15.23 2.64
CA ALA A 243 -3.43 15.05 2.50
C ALA A 243 -3.79 14.27 1.22
N TYR A 244 -3.14 14.59 0.10
CA TYR A 244 -3.32 13.87 -1.16
C TYR A 244 -2.92 12.39 -1.05
N PHE A 245 -1.75 12.09 -0.49
CA PHE A 245 -1.31 10.71 -0.32
C PHE A 245 -2.26 9.90 0.56
N HIS A 246 -2.75 10.47 1.66
CA HIS A 246 -3.73 9.79 2.53
C HIS A 246 -5.07 9.56 1.82
N MET A 247 -5.59 10.54 1.09
CA MET A 247 -6.84 10.37 0.33
C MET A 247 -6.75 9.23 -0.68
N VAL A 248 -5.63 9.12 -1.40
CA VAL A 248 -5.43 8.05 -2.39
C VAL A 248 -5.24 6.70 -1.72
N LEU A 249 -4.44 6.63 -0.64
CA LEU A 249 -4.26 5.40 0.16
C LEU A 249 -5.59 4.85 0.69
N ASN A 250 -6.49 5.73 1.11
CA ASN A 250 -7.80 5.37 1.67
C ASN A 250 -8.84 4.96 0.61
N ARG A 251 -8.60 5.25 -0.67
CA ARG A 251 -9.49 4.87 -1.78
C ARG A 251 -9.04 3.60 -2.51
N GLU A 252 -7.73 3.39 -2.64
CA GLU A 252 -7.18 2.38 -3.56
C GLU A 252 -7.35 0.92 -3.13
N ASN A 253 -7.26 -0.01 -4.06
CA ASN A 253 -7.31 -1.44 -3.70
C ASN A 253 -6.03 -1.90 -2.97
N ILE A 254 -6.06 -3.14 -2.43
CA ILE A 254 -4.93 -3.70 -1.65
C ILE A 254 -3.65 -3.75 -2.48
N THR A 255 -3.70 -4.21 -3.72
CA THR A 255 -2.53 -4.34 -4.60
C THR A 255 -1.86 -2.98 -4.84
N ASN A 256 -2.64 -1.96 -5.20
CA ASN A 256 -2.13 -0.61 -5.42
C ASN A 256 -1.60 0.03 -4.13
N ALA A 257 -2.31 -0.12 -3.03
CA ALA A 257 -1.87 0.40 -1.73
C ALA A 257 -0.60 -0.29 -1.21
N ALA A 258 -0.43 -1.60 -1.46
CA ALA A 258 0.77 -2.33 -1.13
C ALA A 258 1.99 -1.77 -1.90
N VAL A 259 1.84 -1.45 -3.19
CA VAL A 259 2.89 -0.78 -3.99
C VAL A 259 3.21 0.62 -3.48
N MET A 260 2.22 1.36 -2.95
CA MET A 260 2.52 2.66 -2.31
C MET A 260 3.38 2.52 -1.06
N ILE A 261 3.18 1.44 -0.28
CA ILE A 261 3.92 1.17 0.95
C ILE A 261 5.31 0.62 0.61
N GLN A 262 5.37 -0.39 -0.24
CA GLN A 262 6.58 -1.06 -0.70
C GLN A 262 6.64 -1.01 -2.23
N PRO A 263 7.30 0.01 -2.79
CA PRO A 263 7.48 0.15 -4.23
C PRO A 263 8.09 -1.10 -4.88
N SER A 264 7.66 -1.41 -6.10
CA SER A 264 8.24 -2.49 -6.90
C SER A 264 9.42 -1.99 -7.71
N LEU A 265 10.47 -2.82 -7.83
CA LEU A 265 11.64 -2.53 -8.63
C LEU A 265 11.85 -3.68 -9.63
N ILE A 266 11.95 -3.37 -10.93
CA ILE A 266 12.23 -4.34 -11.99
C ILE A 266 13.57 -4.00 -12.63
N SER A 267 14.40 -5.01 -12.86
CA SER A 267 15.70 -4.87 -13.50
C SER A 267 15.67 -5.39 -14.94
N TYR A 268 16.20 -4.61 -15.87
CA TYR A 268 16.35 -4.95 -17.29
C TYR A 268 17.84 -4.99 -17.62
N SER A 269 18.30 -6.09 -18.22
CA SER A 269 19.69 -6.27 -18.64
C SER A 269 19.76 -7.01 -19.97
N PHE A 270 20.94 -7.07 -20.60
CA PHE A 270 21.13 -7.87 -21.82
C PHE A 270 21.09 -9.39 -21.57
N ASN A 271 21.49 -9.81 -20.38
CA ASN A 271 21.78 -11.21 -20.08
C ASN A 271 20.62 -11.92 -19.38
N SER A 272 19.53 -11.21 -19.10
CA SER A 272 18.36 -11.74 -18.39
C SER A 272 17.08 -11.10 -18.89
N LEU A 273 15.98 -11.84 -18.78
CA LEU A 273 14.65 -11.25 -18.91
C LEU A 273 14.40 -10.23 -17.78
N PRO A 274 13.46 -9.28 -17.96
CA PRO A 274 13.02 -8.40 -16.88
C PRO A 274 12.62 -9.21 -15.65
N ALA A 275 13.17 -8.87 -14.49
CA ALA A 275 12.92 -9.60 -13.25
C ALA A 275 12.82 -8.65 -12.05
N PRO A 276 12.03 -9.00 -11.02
CA PRO A 276 12.00 -8.26 -9.77
C PRO A 276 13.39 -8.14 -9.14
N ALA A 277 13.73 -6.93 -8.70
CA ALA A 277 14.93 -6.61 -7.96
C ALA A 277 14.58 -6.22 -6.52
N LEU A 278 15.52 -6.40 -5.59
CA LEU A 278 15.34 -5.93 -4.22
C LEU A 278 15.25 -4.40 -4.22
N LEU A 279 14.35 -3.84 -3.41
CA LEU A 279 14.25 -2.40 -3.19
C LEU A 279 15.41 -1.92 -2.32
N ASP A 280 16.62 -2.01 -2.86
CA ASP A 280 17.89 -1.86 -2.16
C ASP A 280 18.91 -1.19 -3.08
N VAL A 281 19.80 -0.37 -2.51
CA VAL A 281 20.89 0.28 -3.25
C VAL A 281 21.80 -0.72 -3.95
N ALA A 282 21.96 -1.93 -3.41
CA ALA A 282 22.72 -3.01 -4.03
C ALA A 282 22.15 -3.47 -5.38
N SER A 283 20.89 -3.12 -5.69
CA SER A 283 20.28 -3.41 -7.00
C SER A 283 20.75 -2.46 -8.11
N ILE A 284 21.41 -1.35 -7.77
CA ILE A 284 21.95 -0.42 -8.76
C ILE A 284 23.23 -1.00 -9.37
N ALA A 285 23.31 -1.00 -10.70
CA ALA A 285 24.54 -1.29 -11.43
C ALA A 285 24.62 -0.45 -12.70
N ALA A 286 25.85 -0.26 -13.21
CA ALA A 286 26.10 0.57 -14.37
C ALA A 286 25.51 0.00 -15.68
N ASP A 287 25.35 -1.32 -15.76
CA ASP A 287 25.04 -2.09 -16.98
C ASP A 287 23.56 -2.51 -17.12
N ARG A 288 22.69 -2.00 -16.25
CA ARG A 288 21.25 -2.33 -16.24
C ARG A 288 20.37 -1.10 -16.18
N ILE A 289 19.10 -1.29 -16.53
CA ILE A 289 18.03 -0.29 -16.33
C ILE A 289 17.14 -0.78 -15.19
N LEU A 290 16.70 0.14 -14.33
CA LEU A 290 15.74 -0.14 -13.28
C LEU A 290 14.43 0.60 -13.56
N LEU A 291 13.30 -0.09 -13.41
CA LEU A 291 11.97 0.50 -13.37
C LEU A 291 11.46 0.44 -11.93
N LEU A 292 11.38 1.60 -11.28
CA LEU A 292 10.73 1.75 -9.98
C LEU A 292 9.29 2.19 -10.19
N ASP A 293 8.35 1.49 -9.59
CA ASP A 293 6.97 1.92 -9.46
C ASP A 293 6.62 2.11 -7.98
N SER A 294 6.39 3.37 -7.60
CA SER A 294 6.01 3.76 -6.24
C SER A 294 4.57 4.26 -6.17
N TYR A 295 3.72 3.79 -7.08
CA TYR A 295 2.35 4.23 -7.32
C TYR A 295 2.23 5.69 -7.82
N PHE A 296 2.67 6.68 -7.04
CA PHE A 296 2.56 8.11 -7.37
C PHE A 296 3.58 8.59 -8.41
N SER A 297 4.71 7.88 -8.51
CA SER A 297 5.75 8.13 -9.49
C SER A 297 6.26 6.81 -10.05
N VAL A 298 6.65 6.85 -11.32
CA VAL A 298 7.32 5.76 -12.01
C VAL A 298 8.66 6.29 -12.50
N VAL A 299 9.75 5.60 -12.15
CA VAL A 299 11.11 6.04 -12.46
C VAL A 299 11.79 5.02 -13.38
N ILE A 300 12.19 5.46 -14.57
CA ILE A 300 13.14 4.73 -15.42
C ILE A 300 14.54 5.25 -15.10
N PHE A 301 15.34 4.40 -14.48
CA PHE A 301 16.71 4.71 -14.10
C PHE A 301 17.70 3.95 -14.98
N HIS A 302 18.58 4.67 -15.67
CA HIS A 302 19.63 4.08 -16.50
C HIS A 302 20.95 4.03 -15.73
N GLY A 303 21.55 2.85 -15.61
CA GLY A 303 22.93 2.71 -15.14
C GLY A 303 23.91 3.52 -16.01
N MET A 304 25.04 3.92 -15.44
CA MET A 304 26.01 4.81 -16.08
C MET A 304 26.46 4.31 -17.46
N GLN A 305 26.73 3.01 -17.62
CA GLN A 305 27.17 2.44 -18.90
C GLN A 305 26.03 2.47 -19.93
N ILE A 306 24.81 2.12 -19.51
CA ILE A 306 23.62 2.22 -20.38
C ILE A 306 23.40 3.66 -20.84
N ALA A 307 23.50 4.63 -19.94
CA ALA A 307 23.35 6.05 -20.25
C ALA A 307 24.43 6.51 -21.25
N GLN A 308 25.69 6.09 -21.06
CA GLN A 308 26.77 6.38 -22.00
C GLN A 308 26.50 5.84 -23.40
N TRP A 309 26.09 4.57 -23.53
CA TRP A 309 25.74 3.97 -24.83
C TRP A 309 24.53 4.63 -25.47
N ARG A 310 23.51 5.01 -24.68
CA ARG A 310 22.34 5.75 -25.16
C ARG A 310 22.76 7.09 -25.74
N ASN A 311 23.57 7.86 -25.00
CA ASN A 311 24.03 9.19 -25.41
C ASN A 311 24.99 9.14 -26.61
N ALA A 312 25.77 8.06 -26.77
CA ALA A 312 26.58 7.79 -27.96
C ALA A 312 25.76 7.40 -29.21
N GLY A 313 24.43 7.20 -29.06
CA GLY A 313 23.53 6.92 -30.17
C GLY A 313 23.59 5.48 -30.69
N TYR A 314 24.13 4.53 -29.91
CA TYR A 314 24.28 3.14 -30.37
C TYR A 314 22.93 2.49 -30.71
N HIS A 315 21.86 2.81 -29.99
CA HIS A 315 20.52 2.29 -30.26
C HIS A 315 19.96 2.66 -31.65
N ASN A 316 20.52 3.67 -32.33
CA ASN A 316 20.12 4.06 -33.69
C ASN A 316 20.85 3.25 -34.77
N GLN A 317 21.88 2.49 -34.40
CA GLN A 317 22.68 1.72 -35.35
C GLN A 317 22.01 0.36 -35.62
N PRO A 318 21.93 -0.08 -36.89
CA PRO A 318 21.29 -1.36 -37.26
C PRO A 318 21.89 -2.60 -36.57
N GLU A 319 23.16 -2.51 -36.17
CA GLU A 319 23.93 -3.57 -35.50
C GLU A 319 23.55 -3.72 -34.02
N HIS A 320 22.98 -2.67 -33.41
CA HIS A 320 22.67 -2.60 -31.98
C HIS A 320 21.16 -2.63 -31.69
N ARG A 321 20.39 -3.38 -32.48
CA ARG A 321 18.93 -3.56 -32.27
C ARG A 321 18.57 -4.06 -30.87
N ALA A 322 19.38 -4.96 -30.31
CA ALA A 322 19.16 -5.47 -28.96
C ALA A 322 19.22 -4.35 -27.90
N PHE A 323 20.08 -3.34 -28.11
CA PHE A 323 20.16 -2.19 -27.20
C PHE A 323 18.94 -1.27 -27.34
N ALA A 324 18.44 -1.06 -28.56
CA ALA A 324 17.19 -0.33 -28.78
C ALA A 324 16.01 -1.02 -28.10
N GLN A 325 15.93 -2.35 -28.18
CA GLN A 325 14.92 -3.14 -27.47
C GLN A 325 15.04 -3.03 -25.95
N LEU A 326 16.27 -3.07 -25.42
CA LEU A 326 16.52 -2.91 -23.98
C LEU A 326 16.03 -1.55 -23.46
N LEU A 327 16.25 -0.46 -24.21
CA LEU A 327 15.75 0.87 -23.86
C LEU A 327 14.22 0.98 -23.98
N GLN A 328 13.61 0.25 -24.92
CA GLN A 328 12.16 0.31 -25.15
C GLN A 328 11.36 -0.48 -24.11
N ALA A 329 11.85 -1.64 -23.67
CA ALA A 329 11.14 -2.52 -22.73
C ALA A 329 10.58 -1.81 -21.47
N PRO A 330 11.35 -1.03 -20.69
CA PRO A 330 10.79 -0.33 -19.53
C PRO A 330 9.77 0.76 -19.92
N ASN A 331 9.88 1.34 -21.11
CA ASN A 331 8.89 2.31 -21.59
C ASN A 331 7.55 1.64 -21.89
N ASP A 332 7.55 0.43 -22.46
CA ASP A 332 6.34 -0.33 -22.74
C ASP A 332 5.60 -0.68 -21.43
N ASP A 333 6.34 -1.13 -20.41
CA ASP A 333 5.79 -1.43 -19.08
C ASP A 333 5.23 -0.16 -18.39
N VAL A 334 5.93 0.97 -18.51
CA VAL A 334 5.45 2.27 -18.03
C VAL A 334 4.13 2.67 -18.70
N GLN A 335 3.99 2.44 -20.01
CA GLN A 335 2.74 2.73 -20.71
C GLN A 335 1.59 1.87 -20.19
N MET A 336 1.84 0.60 -19.84
CA MET A 336 0.81 -0.24 -19.20
C MET A 336 0.39 0.32 -17.84
N ILE A 337 1.36 0.71 -16.99
CA ILE A 337 1.08 1.32 -15.68
C ILE A 337 0.26 2.60 -15.83
N ILE A 338 0.66 3.50 -16.72
CA ILE A 338 -0.05 4.76 -16.98
C ILE A 338 -1.45 4.51 -17.54
N ARG A 339 -1.65 3.44 -18.32
CA ARG A 339 -2.97 3.07 -18.87
C ARG A 339 -3.92 2.56 -17.80
N GLU A 340 -3.47 1.93 -16.74
CA GLU A 340 -4.39 1.35 -15.74
C GLU A 340 -4.60 2.24 -14.52
N ARG A 341 -3.65 3.13 -14.23
CA ARG A 341 -3.64 3.91 -12.98
C ARG A 341 -4.35 5.25 -13.09
N PHE A 342 -5.16 5.55 -12.08
CA PHE A 342 -5.71 6.88 -11.83
C PHE A 342 -5.43 7.31 -10.38
N PRO A 343 -4.89 8.51 -10.13
CA PRO A 343 -4.37 9.48 -11.11
C PRO A 343 -3.14 8.97 -11.87
N VAL A 344 -2.86 9.56 -13.02
CA VAL A 344 -1.67 9.22 -13.82
C VAL A 344 -0.40 9.54 -13.00
N PRO A 345 0.53 8.60 -12.84
CA PRO A 345 1.73 8.82 -12.06
C PRO A 345 2.69 9.81 -12.73
N ARG A 346 3.55 10.44 -11.92
CA ARG A 346 4.67 11.23 -12.43
C ARG A 346 5.73 10.30 -13.04
N LEU A 347 5.94 10.38 -14.34
CA LEU A 347 7.06 9.71 -15.00
C LEU A 347 8.36 10.51 -14.80
N VAL A 348 9.38 9.85 -14.29
CA VAL A 348 10.74 10.38 -14.14
C VAL A 348 11.68 9.49 -14.94
N VAL A 349 12.45 10.08 -15.85
CA VAL A 349 13.51 9.38 -16.57
C VAL A 349 14.84 10.01 -16.16
N CYS A 350 15.75 9.19 -15.65
CA CYS A 350 17.02 9.68 -15.14
C CYS A 350 18.16 8.69 -15.38
N ASP A 351 19.38 9.20 -15.24
CA ASP A 351 20.61 8.43 -15.32
C ASP A 351 21.28 8.38 -13.94
N GLN A 352 22.12 7.37 -13.73
CA GLN A 352 22.99 7.28 -12.55
C GLN A 352 23.80 8.56 -12.37
N HIS A 353 23.84 9.06 -11.13
CA HIS A 353 24.43 10.36 -10.73
C HIS A 353 23.71 11.62 -11.27
N GLY A 354 22.58 11.49 -11.97
CA GLY A 354 21.72 12.62 -12.34
C GLY A 354 20.90 13.14 -11.15
N SER A 355 20.51 14.42 -11.17
CA SER A 355 19.76 15.05 -10.06
C SER A 355 18.40 14.38 -9.77
N GLN A 356 17.74 13.89 -10.81
CA GLN A 356 16.44 13.20 -10.71
C GLN A 356 16.58 11.76 -10.19
N ALA A 357 17.79 11.19 -10.12
CA ALA A 357 18.01 9.87 -9.53
C ALA A 357 17.61 9.80 -8.04
N ARG A 358 17.53 10.95 -7.36
CA ARG A 358 17.03 11.04 -5.98
C ARG A 358 15.64 10.44 -5.78
N PHE A 359 14.79 10.44 -6.82
CA PHE A 359 13.45 9.81 -6.76
C PHE A 359 13.53 8.30 -6.59
N LEU A 360 14.56 7.66 -7.16
CA LEU A 360 14.86 6.25 -6.91
C LEU A 360 15.52 6.09 -5.53
N LEU A 361 16.62 6.80 -5.28
CA LEU A 361 17.45 6.60 -4.08
C LEU A 361 16.68 6.80 -2.78
N ALA A 362 15.75 7.75 -2.72
CA ALA A 362 14.93 8.00 -1.54
C ALA A 362 13.97 6.85 -1.18
N LYS A 363 13.74 5.89 -2.10
CA LYS A 363 12.87 4.73 -1.89
C LYS A 363 13.64 3.44 -1.60
N LEU A 364 14.96 3.41 -1.79
CA LEU A 364 15.76 2.21 -1.60
C LEU A 364 16.14 1.99 -0.13
N ASN A 365 16.31 0.73 0.24
CA ASN A 365 16.97 0.36 1.49
C ASN A 365 18.45 0.80 1.46
N PRO A 366 18.92 1.58 2.46
CA PRO A 366 20.31 2.00 2.57
C PRO A 366 21.18 0.89 3.17
N SER A 367 21.32 -0.23 2.47
CA SER A 367 22.26 -1.30 2.87
C SER A 367 23.72 -0.87 2.74
N ALA A 368 23.98 0.08 1.84
CA ALA A 368 25.24 0.78 1.64
C ALA A 368 25.13 2.24 2.12
N THR A 369 25.81 2.59 3.21
CA THR A 369 25.90 3.97 3.71
C THR A 369 27.35 4.41 3.86
N TYR A 370 27.58 5.71 4.04
CA TYR A 370 28.93 6.26 4.26
C TYR A 370 29.62 5.69 5.51
N ASN A 371 28.86 5.18 6.47
CA ASN A 371 29.39 4.55 7.68
C ASN A 371 30.06 3.18 7.38
N ASN A 372 29.55 2.44 6.40
CA ASN A 372 30.05 1.10 6.06
C ASN A 372 30.66 1.02 4.65
N ALA A 373 30.85 2.16 3.99
CA ALA A 373 31.35 2.24 2.61
C ALA A 373 32.75 1.60 2.42
N HIS A 374 33.53 1.48 3.49
CA HIS A 374 34.86 0.84 3.46
C HIS A 374 34.80 -0.69 3.31
N GLU A 375 33.67 -1.31 3.63
CA GLU A 375 33.48 -2.76 3.54
C GLU A 375 32.90 -3.19 2.18
N MET A 376 32.58 -2.23 1.30
CA MET A 376 31.89 -2.48 0.05
C MET A 376 32.84 -2.57 -1.15
N ALA A 377 32.40 -3.31 -2.17
CA ALA A 377 33.11 -3.39 -3.43
C ALA A 377 33.25 -1.99 -4.07
N ALA A 378 34.44 -1.72 -4.61
CA ALA A 378 34.72 -0.46 -5.29
C ALA A 378 33.72 -0.22 -6.44
N GLY A 379 33.05 0.93 -6.43
CA GLY A 379 32.04 1.31 -7.43
C GLY A 379 30.59 0.98 -7.08
N SER A 380 30.31 0.52 -5.85
CA SER A 380 28.95 0.43 -5.33
C SER A 380 28.36 1.81 -5.04
N ASP A 381 27.07 2.01 -5.35
CA ASP A 381 26.37 3.23 -4.96
C ASP A 381 26.12 3.23 -3.44
N VAL A 382 26.22 4.42 -2.85
CA VAL A 382 26.07 4.65 -1.41
C VAL A 382 24.96 5.67 -1.20
N ILE A 383 24.03 5.38 -0.28
CA ILE A 383 23.00 6.33 0.12
C ILE A 383 23.51 7.13 1.33
N PHE A 384 23.49 8.45 1.20
CA PHE A 384 23.84 9.37 2.29
C PHE A 384 22.61 9.62 3.17
N THR A 385 22.44 8.78 4.19
CA THR A 385 21.33 8.88 5.16
C THR A 385 21.74 8.30 6.51
N ASP A 386 21.14 8.81 7.58
CA ASP A 386 21.19 8.24 8.94
C ASP A 386 20.09 7.18 9.15
N ASP A 387 19.26 6.92 8.14
CA ASP A 387 18.22 5.90 8.22
C ASP A 387 18.82 4.52 8.47
N VAL A 388 18.11 3.76 9.31
CA VAL A 388 18.45 2.37 9.62
C VAL A 388 18.18 1.48 8.41
N SER A 389 19.10 0.58 8.08
CA SER A 389 18.91 -0.42 7.03
C SER A 389 17.92 -1.52 7.46
N LEU A 390 17.33 -2.20 6.48
CA LEU A 390 16.39 -3.31 6.72
C LEU A 390 17.02 -4.40 7.60
N GLN A 391 18.30 -4.71 7.38
CA GLN A 391 19.01 -5.70 8.19
C GLN A 391 19.07 -5.29 9.66
N VAL A 392 19.52 -4.07 9.96
CA VAL A 392 19.60 -3.57 11.34
C VAL A 392 18.19 -3.50 11.96
N PHE A 393 17.17 -3.09 11.20
CA PHE A 393 15.78 -3.13 11.64
C PHE A 393 15.35 -4.54 12.07
N PHE A 394 15.63 -5.57 11.26
CA PHE A 394 15.32 -6.96 11.60
C PHE A 394 16.09 -7.45 12.83
N GLU A 395 17.37 -7.14 12.95
CA GLU A 395 18.15 -7.53 14.13
C GLU A 395 17.58 -6.93 15.42
N HIS A 396 17.17 -5.67 15.39
CA HIS A 396 16.50 -5.03 16.53
C HIS A 396 15.14 -5.63 16.83
N LEU A 397 14.32 -5.90 15.79
CA LEU A 397 13.04 -6.56 15.95
C LEU A 397 13.18 -7.94 16.58
N GLN A 398 14.12 -8.75 16.10
CA GLN A 398 14.41 -10.09 16.65
C GLN A 398 14.80 -10.01 18.12
N ARG A 399 15.74 -9.12 18.47
CA ARG A 399 16.16 -8.92 19.88
C ARG A 399 14.99 -8.58 20.78
N LEU A 400 14.11 -7.68 20.37
CA LEU A 400 12.95 -7.26 21.19
C LEU A 400 11.84 -8.31 21.22
N ALA A 401 11.65 -9.05 20.12
CA ALA A 401 10.62 -10.07 20.03
C ALA A 401 10.88 -11.22 21.02
N VAL A 402 12.13 -11.67 21.14
CA VAL A 402 12.52 -12.81 21.99
C VAL A 402 12.64 -12.48 23.48
N GLN A 403 12.59 -11.20 23.84
CA GLN A 403 12.66 -10.70 25.22
C GLN A 403 11.27 -10.57 25.88
N SER A 404 10.20 -10.56 25.08
CA SER A 404 8.84 -10.28 25.54
C SER A 404 8.17 -11.44 26.28
#